data_AF-A0A846HN45-F1
#
_entry.id   AF-A0A846HN45-F1
#
_cell.length_a   1.000
_cell.length_b   1.000
_cell.length_c   1.000
_cell.angle_alpha   90.00
_cell.angle_beta   90.00
_cell.angle_gamma   90.00
#
_symmetry.space_group_name_H-M   'P 1'
#
loop_
_entity.id
_entity.type
_entity.pdbx_description
1 polymer ?
#
loop_
_entity_poly.entity_id
_entity_poly.type
_entity_poly.pdbx_seq_one_letter_code
_entity_poly.pdbx_strand_id
1 'polypeptide(L)'
;MASAPAPASAPNSASDSDTGLETETSHSPGPETETASSPPGLAASAAVVWSQPYQFASLDEPGITAATAWREDGELLVLALDVTLARILTAIHRLQATSAGRGFLFDRDGGVYGPPPSGDNSHESETRPPFSGFYNAEQRLGGATAFEAIAAWRTAGEPEDQPVRFESDGQAWWAGFVPLDLVERRVWVGVAYPSHGPLGLLQQRWSLFAGIALAILALGVGLALLIVRRYSHRLRELPKLSIDPSQPETDLYDLIGRGESAHLEFKSTMRLNLRSGKNDKAIELAWLKGVAAFLNSEGGILLLGVADDGEVLGLAADRFANDDKCQLHFKNLVNQHLGPEAMRNLQLTLFWLEDKQIGAIECAPADDPVYLRQSNSGESFLIRTGPSNSELPISRALGYIKNRF
;
A
#
# COMPACT_ATOMS: atom_id res chain seq x y z
N MET A 1 -7.50 62.86 -11.28
CA MET A 1 -6.29 63.30 -12.03
C MET A 1 -5.99 62.27 -13.12
N ALA A 2 -5.08 62.60 -14.04
CA ALA A 2 -4.60 61.84 -15.21
C ALA A 2 -4.42 60.31 -15.06
N SER A 3 -4.34 59.48 -16.11
CA SER A 3 -4.70 59.60 -17.56
C SER A 3 -4.62 58.20 -18.22
N ALA A 4 -5.22 58.01 -19.40
CA ALA A 4 -5.04 56.81 -20.24
C ALA A 4 -3.73 56.87 -21.08
N PRO A 5 -3.30 55.79 -21.78
CA PRO A 5 -3.99 55.32 -23.01
C PRO A 5 -4.08 53.78 -23.22
N ALA A 6 -4.83 53.38 -24.26
CA ALA A 6 -4.91 52.03 -24.87
C ALA A 6 -4.26 52.07 -26.29
N PRO A 7 -4.57 51.27 -27.36
CA PRO A 7 -5.48 50.10 -27.58
C PRO A 7 -4.68 48.76 -27.52
N ALA A 8 -4.82 47.66 -28.29
CA ALA A 8 -5.61 47.14 -29.44
C ALA A 8 -5.44 45.59 -29.49
N SER A 9 -6.14 44.71 -30.23
CA SER A 9 -7.39 44.73 -31.06
C SER A 9 -7.82 43.26 -31.35
N ALA A 10 -8.88 43.04 -32.15
CA ALA A 10 -9.37 41.71 -32.63
C ALA A 10 -9.48 41.70 -34.20
N PRO A 11 -10.09 40.74 -34.93
CA PRO A 11 -10.66 39.41 -34.57
C PRO A 11 -10.40 38.24 -35.60
N ASN A 12 -11.02 37.07 -35.36
CA ASN A 12 -11.83 36.26 -36.32
C ASN A 12 -11.31 34.97 -37.03
N SER A 13 -12.24 33.98 -37.09
CA SER A 13 -12.62 33.04 -38.17
C SER A 13 -11.64 32.05 -38.87
N ALA A 14 -12.06 30.76 -38.88
CA ALA A 14 -12.18 29.85 -40.06
C ALA A 14 -10.89 29.39 -40.79
N SER A 15 -10.84 28.29 -41.58
CA SER A 15 -11.67 27.06 -41.74
C SER A 15 -10.94 26.11 -42.73
N ASP A 16 -11.15 24.78 -42.64
CA ASP A 16 -10.93 23.80 -43.73
C ASP A 16 -9.46 23.67 -44.26
N SER A 17 -9.03 22.70 -45.08
CA SER A 17 -9.56 21.43 -45.62
C SER A 17 -8.36 20.53 -46.02
N ASP A 18 -8.31 19.25 -45.64
CA ASP A 18 -8.54 18.07 -46.52
C ASP A 18 -7.26 17.50 -47.21
N THR A 19 -7.38 16.34 -47.87
CA THR A 19 -6.37 15.47 -48.50
C THR A 19 -5.43 14.74 -47.51
N GLY A 20 -5.30 13.40 -47.50
CA GLY A 20 -6.02 12.34 -48.20
C GLY A 20 -5.18 11.61 -49.26
N LEU A 21 -4.96 10.30 -49.08
CA LEU A 21 -4.46 9.38 -50.11
C LEU A 21 -4.81 7.91 -49.77
N GLU A 22 -4.90 7.06 -50.79
CA GLU A 22 -5.24 5.61 -50.75
C GLU A 22 -3.94 4.74 -50.69
N THR A 23 -3.86 3.39 -50.74
CA THR A 23 -4.66 2.34 -51.42
C THR A 23 -4.58 0.92 -50.77
N GLU A 24 -5.39 -0.02 -51.28
CA GLU A 24 -5.17 -1.49 -51.44
C GLU A 24 -4.86 -2.40 -50.23
N THR A 25 -5.78 -3.23 -49.69
CA THR A 25 -6.42 -4.51 -50.17
C THR A 25 -5.63 -5.82 -49.93
N SER A 26 -6.24 -6.78 -49.21
CA SER A 26 -6.03 -8.24 -49.37
C SER A 26 -7.24 -9.05 -48.84
N HIS A 27 -7.26 -10.37 -49.07
CA HIS A 27 -8.46 -11.21 -49.27
C HIS A 27 -8.87 -12.13 -48.10
N SER A 28 -10.19 -12.22 -47.80
CA SER A 28 -11.00 -13.44 -47.52
C SER A 28 -10.68 -14.43 -46.35
N PRO A 29 -11.61 -15.34 -45.93
CA PRO A 29 -13.09 -15.35 -46.05
C PRO A 29 -13.90 -15.88 -44.81
N GLY A 30 -15.14 -15.38 -44.63
CA GLY A 30 -16.32 -16.13 -44.14
C GLY A 30 -16.39 -16.67 -42.68
N PRO A 31 -17.53 -17.29 -42.26
CA PRO A 31 -18.77 -17.50 -43.00
C PRO A 31 -20.03 -16.76 -42.44
N GLU A 32 -20.95 -16.49 -43.36
CA GLU A 32 -22.43 -16.60 -43.29
C GLU A 32 -23.17 -16.60 -41.93
N THR A 33 -24.20 -15.74 -41.85
CA THR A 33 -25.43 -16.00 -41.08
C THR A 33 -26.63 -15.59 -41.93
N GLU A 34 -27.61 -16.47 -42.11
CA GLU A 34 -28.72 -16.27 -43.05
C GLU A 34 -29.73 -15.20 -42.58
N THR A 35 -30.25 -14.41 -43.53
CA THR A 35 -31.36 -13.48 -43.31
C THR A 35 -32.68 -14.23 -43.22
N ALA A 36 -33.10 -14.59 -42.00
CA ALA A 36 -34.49 -15.01 -41.76
C ALA A 36 -35.45 -13.84 -42.00
N SER A 37 -36.36 -13.99 -42.96
CA SER A 37 -37.30 -12.94 -43.36
C SER A 37 -38.44 -12.77 -42.35
N SER A 38 -38.68 -11.53 -41.91
CA SER A 38 -39.88 -11.18 -41.14
C SER A 38 -41.13 -11.23 -42.03
N PRO A 39 -42.22 -11.90 -41.61
CA PRO A 39 -43.49 -11.84 -42.33
C PRO A 39 -44.10 -10.42 -42.22
N PRO A 40 -44.68 -9.87 -43.31
CA PRO A 40 -45.29 -8.53 -43.27
C PRO A 40 -46.73 -8.58 -42.73
N GLY A 41 -47.07 -7.74 -41.75
CA GLY A 41 -48.47 -7.44 -41.43
C GLY A 41 -48.95 -7.52 -39.98
N LEU A 42 -48.18 -7.01 -39.00
CA LEU A 42 -48.70 -6.79 -37.62
C LEU A 42 -48.53 -5.32 -37.18
N ALA A 43 -49.10 -4.41 -37.99
CA ALA A 43 -49.05 -2.96 -37.77
C ALA A 43 -50.12 -2.47 -36.76
N ALA A 44 -50.22 -3.12 -35.60
CA ALA A 44 -50.97 -2.66 -34.45
C ALA A 44 -50.32 -3.18 -33.17
N SER A 45 -49.99 -2.29 -32.22
CA SER A 45 -49.51 -2.69 -30.90
C SER A 45 -50.68 -3.26 -30.09
N ALA A 46 -50.89 -4.57 -30.19
CA ALA A 46 -51.95 -5.28 -29.48
C ALA A 46 -51.66 -5.30 -27.98
N ALA A 47 -52.11 -4.25 -27.29
CA ALA A 47 -51.83 -3.99 -25.88
C ALA A 47 -52.29 -5.16 -25.00
N VAL A 48 -51.38 -5.69 -24.19
CA VAL A 48 -51.69 -6.77 -23.25
C VAL A 48 -52.51 -6.20 -22.10
N VAL A 49 -53.74 -6.69 -21.97
CA VAL A 49 -54.65 -6.38 -20.87
C VAL A 49 -54.53 -7.49 -19.83
N TRP A 50 -54.30 -7.10 -18.57
CA TRP A 50 -54.29 -8.04 -17.45
C TRP A 50 -55.67 -8.11 -16.82
N SER A 51 -56.12 -9.32 -16.47
CA SER A 51 -57.28 -9.47 -15.60
C SER A 51 -56.93 -9.07 -14.17
N GLN A 52 -57.93 -8.63 -13.43
CA GLN A 52 -57.87 -8.72 -11.96
C GLN A 52 -57.75 -10.20 -11.56
N PRO A 53 -57.23 -10.54 -10.37
CA PRO A 53 -57.18 -11.93 -9.92
C PRO A 53 -58.58 -12.54 -9.89
N TYR A 54 -58.74 -13.74 -10.45
CA TYR A 54 -60.00 -14.50 -10.40
C TYR A 54 -59.77 -16.00 -10.25
N GLN A 55 -60.78 -16.70 -9.74
CA GLN A 55 -60.77 -18.15 -9.60
C GLN A 55 -60.96 -18.79 -10.99
N PHE A 56 -59.93 -19.47 -11.49
CA PHE A 56 -59.95 -20.08 -12.82
C PHE A 56 -60.90 -21.28 -12.84
N ALA A 57 -62.00 -21.19 -13.59
CA ALA A 57 -63.03 -22.22 -13.68
C ALA A 57 -62.54 -23.61 -14.19
N SER A 58 -61.33 -23.67 -14.74
CA SER A 58 -60.66 -24.89 -15.22
C SER A 58 -59.71 -25.54 -14.20
N LEU A 59 -59.27 -24.81 -13.17
CA LEU A 59 -58.25 -25.23 -12.20
C LEU A 59 -58.68 -25.09 -10.74
N ASP A 60 -59.75 -24.35 -10.46
CA ASP A 60 -60.21 -23.91 -9.14
C ASP A 60 -59.20 -23.06 -8.33
N GLU A 61 -58.02 -22.77 -8.92
CA GLU A 61 -57.00 -21.88 -8.36
C GLU A 61 -57.25 -20.40 -8.70
N PRO A 62 -56.94 -19.46 -7.79
CA PRO A 62 -56.90 -18.04 -8.10
C PRO A 62 -55.67 -17.69 -8.97
N GLY A 63 -55.88 -16.92 -10.04
CA GLY A 63 -54.84 -16.50 -10.97
C GLY A 63 -55.15 -15.20 -11.70
N ILE A 64 -54.21 -14.78 -12.55
CA ILE A 64 -54.33 -13.63 -13.45
C ILE A 64 -54.12 -14.06 -14.90
N THR A 65 -54.86 -13.45 -15.81
CA THR A 65 -54.79 -13.74 -17.24
C THR A 65 -54.24 -12.54 -17.98
N ALA A 66 -53.17 -12.75 -18.75
CA ALA A 66 -52.70 -11.78 -19.74
C ALA A 66 -53.42 -12.06 -21.07
N ALA A 67 -54.24 -11.13 -21.54
CA ALA A 67 -54.96 -11.24 -22.80
C ALA A 67 -54.49 -10.18 -23.81
N THR A 68 -54.37 -10.57 -25.08
CA THR A 68 -54.19 -9.64 -26.20
C THR A 68 -55.09 -10.05 -27.37
N ALA A 69 -55.51 -9.09 -28.18
CA ALA A 69 -56.48 -9.30 -29.25
C ALA A 69 -56.12 -8.51 -30.51
N TRP A 70 -56.31 -9.14 -31.67
CA TRP A 70 -56.11 -8.53 -32.99
C TRP A 70 -57.20 -9.00 -33.96
N ARG A 71 -57.26 -8.38 -35.13
CA ARG A 71 -58.16 -8.79 -36.22
C ARG A 71 -57.36 -9.28 -37.41
N GLU A 72 -57.82 -10.37 -38.00
CA GLU A 72 -57.19 -11.05 -39.13
C GLU A 72 -58.34 -11.58 -40.02
N ASP A 73 -58.29 -11.29 -41.31
CA ASP A 73 -59.34 -11.58 -42.32
C ASP A 73 -60.81 -11.25 -41.93
N GLY A 74 -60.98 -10.34 -40.97
CA GLY A 74 -62.27 -9.85 -40.46
C GLY A 74 -62.70 -10.46 -39.12
N GLU A 75 -62.14 -11.62 -38.75
CA GLU A 75 -62.37 -12.26 -37.46
C GLU A 75 -61.64 -11.53 -36.33
N LEU A 76 -62.00 -11.82 -35.07
CA LEU A 76 -61.37 -11.28 -33.88
C LEU A 76 -60.67 -12.42 -33.14
N LEU A 77 -59.34 -12.44 -33.21
CA LEU A 77 -58.49 -13.40 -32.51
C LEU A 77 -58.12 -12.85 -31.14
N VAL A 78 -58.17 -13.71 -30.13
CA VAL A 78 -57.80 -13.38 -28.74
C VAL A 78 -56.85 -14.47 -28.25
N LEU A 79 -55.65 -14.08 -27.85
CA LEU A 79 -54.68 -14.93 -27.16
C LEU A 79 -54.69 -14.58 -25.68
N ALA A 80 -54.96 -15.57 -24.83
CA ALA A 80 -54.95 -15.45 -23.37
C ALA A 80 -53.93 -16.41 -22.76
N LEU A 81 -53.23 -15.95 -21.72
CA LEU A 81 -52.26 -16.72 -20.94
C LEU A 81 -52.62 -16.65 -19.45
N ASP A 82 -53.06 -17.77 -18.91
CA ASP A 82 -53.46 -17.94 -17.52
C ASP A 82 -52.26 -18.28 -16.61
N VAL A 83 -52.08 -17.52 -15.53
CA VAL A 83 -51.01 -17.71 -14.54
C VAL A 83 -51.58 -17.71 -13.13
N THR A 84 -51.52 -18.85 -12.43
CA THR A 84 -52.02 -18.95 -11.05
C THR A 84 -51.10 -18.23 -10.07
N LEU A 85 -51.68 -17.60 -9.03
CA LEU A 85 -50.92 -16.87 -8.02
C LEU A 85 -49.94 -17.79 -7.27
N ALA A 86 -50.31 -19.08 -7.10
CA ALA A 86 -49.44 -20.12 -6.56
C ALA A 86 -48.16 -20.31 -7.38
N ARG A 87 -48.23 -20.27 -8.72
CA ARG A 87 -47.05 -20.34 -9.60
C ARG A 87 -46.16 -19.11 -9.48
N ILE A 88 -46.74 -17.92 -9.34
CA ILE A 88 -46.00 -16.66 -9.15
C ILE A 88 -45.26 -16.68 -7.80
N LEU A 89 -45.94 -17.03 -6.71
CA LEU A 89 -45.33 -17.15 -5.39
C LEU A 89 -44.20 -18.21 -5.38
N THR A 90 -44.43 -19.36 -6.01
CA THR A 90 -43.41 -20.41 -6.16
C THR A 90 -42.19 -19.93 -6.95
N ALA A 91 -42.37 -19.09 -7.97
CA ALA A 91 -41.26 -18.49 -8.71
C ALA A 91 -40.46 -17.49 -7.84
N ILE A 92 -41.15 -16.64 -7.08
CA ILE A 92 -40.52 -15.70 -6.14
C ILE A 92 -39.68 -16.46 -5.10
N HIS A 93 -40.22 -17.52 -4.49
CA HIS A 93 -39.48 -18.33 -3.51
C HIS A 93 -38.26 -19.05 -4.12
N ARG A 94 -38.34 -19.50 -5.38
CA ARG A 94 -37.20 -20.11 -6.08
C ARG A 94 -36.08 -19.12 -6.42
N LEU A 95 -36.40 -17.83 -6.56
CA LEU A 95 -35.41 -16.76 -6.82
C LEU A 95 -34.68 -16.31 -5.55
N GLN A 96 -35.14 -16.70 -4.35
CA GLN A 96 -34.55 -16.32 -3.08
C GLN A 96 -33.33 -17.20 -2.75
N ALA A 97 -32.19 -16.85 -3.35
CA ALA A 97 -30.90 -17.55 -3.23
C ALA A 97 -30.27 -17.56 -1.82
N THR A 98 -30.95 -17.05 -0.79
CA THR A 98 -30.52 -17.09 0.62
C THR A 98 -31.71 -17.35 1.54
N SER A 99 -31.50 -18.18 2.56
CA SER A 99 -32.53 -18.63 3.52
C SER A 99 -33.06 -17.56 4.50
N ALA A 100 -32.72 -16.29 4.28
CA ALA A 100 -33.07 -15.16 5.14
C ALA A 100 -34.10 -14.20 4.53
N GLY A 101 -34.28 -14.22 3.20
CA GLY A 101 -35.31 -13.43 2.52
C GLY A 101 -36.72 -14.00 2.72
N ARG A 102 -37.74 -13.14 2.74
CA ARG A 102 -39.16 -13.51 2.77
C ARG A 102 -39.88 -12.86 1.58
N GLY A 103 -40.40 -13.66 0.66
CA GLY A 103 -41.14 -13.21 -0.53
C GLY A 103 -42.63 -13.49 -0.41
N PHE A 104 -43.46 -12.51 -0.75
CA PHE A 104 -44.91 -12.59 -0.62
C PHE A 104 -45.62 -11.80 -1.75
N LEU A 105 -46.87 -12.16 -2.00
CA LEU A 105 -47.80 -11.41 -2.86
C LEU A 105 -48.88 -10.81 -1.96
N PHE A 106 -49.36 -9.61 -2.24
CA PHE A 106 -50.44 -8.99 -1.48
C PHE A 106 -51.35 -8.13 -2.37
N ASP A 107 -52.59 -7.94 -1.92
CA ASP A 107 -53.57 -7.07 -2.54
C ASP A 107 -53.44 -5.62 -2.03
N ARG A 108 -54.12 -4.67 -2.67
CA ARG A 108 -54.10 -3.25 -2.26
C ARG A 108 -54.66 -3.02 -0.85
N ASP A 109 -55.56 -3.85 -0.36
CA ASP A 109 -56.18 -3.73 0.97
C ASP A 109 -55.26 -4.27 2.08
N GLY A 110 -54.24 -5.05 1.72
CA GLY A 110 -53.18 -5.56 2.60
C GLY A 110 -53.34 -7.03 2.96
N GLY A 111 -54.29 -7.73 2.33
CA GLY A 111 -54.36 -9.18 2.38
C GLY A 111 -53.15 -9.79 1.68
N VAL A 112 -52.50 -10.76 2.33
CA VAL A 112 -51.34 -11.48 1.78
C VAL A 112 -51.81 -12.80 1.20
N TYR A 113 -51.37 -13.11 -0.02
CA TYR A 113 -51.70 -14.36 -0.69
C TYR A 113 -51.03 -15.54 0.01
N GLY A 114 -51.85 -16.52 0.39
CA GLY A 114 -51.38 -17.83 0.84
C GLY A 114 -52.00 -18.91 -0.05
N PRO A 115 -51.24 -19.87 -0.58
CA PRO A 115 -51.84 -21.01 -1.26
C PRO A 115 -52.76 -21.77 -0.27
N PRO A 116 -53.91 -22.30 -0.72
CA PRO A 116 -54.81 -23.04 0.15
C PRO A 116 -54.10 -24.29 0.73
N PRO A 117 -54.34 -24.66 1.99
CA PRO A 117 -53.73 -25.83 2.60
C PRO A 117 -54.17 -27.11 1.87
N SER A 118 -53.21 -27.92 1.45
CA SER A 118 -53.44 -29.15 0.70
C SER A 118 -54.01 -30.27 1.58
N GLY A 119 -55.32 -30.21 1.86
CA GLY A 119 -56.09 -31.26 2.52
C GLY A 119 -57.26 -30.82 3.41
N ASP A 120 -57.57 -29.51 3.50
CA ASP A 120 -58.58 -29.00 4.43
C ASP A 120 -60.01 -29.03 3.83
N ASN A 121 -60.69 -30.17 3.99
CA ASN A 121 -62.10 -30.35 3.60
C ASN A 121 -63.10 -29.74 4.61
N SER A 122 -62.85 -28.53 5.12
CA SER A 122 -63.74 -27.83 6.04
C SER A 122 -64.83 -27.02 5.31
N HIS A 123 -66.09 -27.36 5.55
CA HIS A 123 -67.25 -26.58 5.08
C HIS A 123 -67.42 -25.29 5.91
N GLU A 124 -66.72 -24.20 5.55
CA GLU A 124 -66.88 -22.88 6.19
C GLU A 124 -67.49 -21.81 5.27
N SER A 125 -68.80 -21.59 5.45
CA SER A 125 -69.59 -20.37 5.15
C SER A 125 -69.64 -19.81 3.72
N GLU A 126 -70.86 -19.77 3.17
CA GLU A 126 -71.26 -19.27 1.83
C GLU A 126 -71.12 -17.74 1.62
N THR A 127 -70.35 -17.02 2.45
CA THR A 127 -70.17 -15.56 2.37
C THR A 127 -68.72 -15.16 2.07
N ARG A 128 -67.93 -16.08 1.49
CA ARG A 128 -66.59 -15.79 0.97
C ARG A 128 -66.69 -15.15 -0.43
N PRO A 129 -66.03 -14.00 -0.71
CA PRO A 129 -65.96 -13.49 -2.07
C PRO A 129 -65.15 -14.46 -2.97
N PRO A 130 -65.43 -14.54 -4.28
CA PRO A 130 -64.83 -15.50 -5.23
C PRO A 130 -63.34 -15.25 -5.58
N PHE A 131 -62.63 -14.57 -4.69
CA PHE A 131 -61.23 -14.12 -4.82
C PHE A 131 -60.38 -14.49 -3.60
N SER A 132 -60.91 -15.30 -2.68
CA SER A 132 -60.44 -15.40 -1.27
C SER A 132 -59.16 -16.21 -1.02
N GLY A 133 -58.18 -16.14 -1.94
CA GLY A 133 -56.80 -16.62 -1.73
C GLY A 133 -55.90 -15.64 -0.96
N PHE A 134 -56.37 -14.43 -0.66
CA PHE A 134 -55.69 -13.44 0.19
C PHE A 134 -56.24 -13.50 1.63
N TYR A 135 -55.34 -13.37 2.62
CA TYR A 135 -55.62 -13.56 4.04
C TYR A 135 -54.81 -12.59 4.92
N ASN A 136 -55.15 -12.43 6.21
CA ASN A 136 -54.25 -11.76 7.15
C ASN A 136 -53.00 -12.63 7.38
N ALA A 137 -51.81 -12.06 7.14
CA ALA A 137 -50.52 -12.72 7.32
C ALA A 137 -50.28 -13.21 8.76
N GLU A 138 -50.71 -12.44 9.77
CA GLU A 138 -50.61 -12.82 11.18
C GLU A 138 -51.35 -14.13 11.48
N GLN A 139 -52.51 -14.34 10.83
CA GLN A 139 -53.44 -15.42 11.13
C GLN A 139 -53.16 -16.71 10.35
N ARG A 140 -52.51 -16.64 9.17
CA ARG A 140 -52.26 -17.83 8.32
C ARG A 140 -50.79 -18.07 7.91
N LEU A 141 -49.93 -17.05 7.92
CA LEU A 141 -48.53 -17.18 7.50
C LEU A 141 -47.53 -17.15 8.67
N GLY A 142 -48.00 -16.92 9.90
CA GLY A 142 -47.22 -17.14 11.12
C GLY A 142 -46.01 -16.22 11.29
N GLY A 143 -46.01 -15.05 10.66
CA GLY A 143 -44.93 -14.07 10.75
C GLY A 143 -45.41 -12.65 10.49
N ALA A 144 -45.22 -11.77 11.46
CA ALA A 144 -45.60 -10.36 11.38
C ALA A 144 -44.84 -9.61 10.27
N THR A 145 -43.64 -10.07 9.90
CA THR A 145 -42.70 -9.41 8.96
C THR A 145 -43.33 -8.96 7.63
N ALA A 146 -44.26 -9.73 7.05
CA ALA A 146 -44.91 -9.34 5.80
C ALA A 146 -45.90 -8.17 6.03
N PHE A 147 -46.65 -8.20 7.13
CA PHE A 147 -47.57 -7.14 7.51
C PHE A 147 -46.84 -5.88 7.98
N GLU A 148 -45.79 -6.02 8.79
CA GLU A 148 -44.93 -4.92 9.24
C GLU A 148 -44.23 -4.24 8.05
N ALA A 149 -43.81 -5.01 7.04
CA ALA A 149 -43.28 -4.47 5.79
C ALA A 149 -44.33 -3.66 5.01
N ILE A 150 -45.55 -4.19 4.82
CA ILE A 150 -46.65 -3.48 4.13
C ILE A 150 -47.06 -2.22 4.90
N ALA A 151 -47.11 -2.29 6.23
CA ALA A 151 -47.43 -1.15 7.10
C ALA A 151 -46.38 -0.04 6.97
N ALA A 152 -45.09 -0.39 7.05
CA ALA A 152 -44.00 0.56 6.84
C ALA A 152 -44.01 1.15 5.43
N TRP A 153 -44.30 0.35 4.40
CA TRP A 153 -44.41 0.79 3.01
C TRP A 153 -45.53 1.82 2.78
N ARG A 154 -46.72 1.57 3.32
CA ARG A 154 -47.81 2.55 3.34
C ARG A 154 -47.43 3.82 4.11
N THR A 155 -46.80 3.68 5.28
CA THR A 155 -46.31 4.84 6.07
C THR A 155 -45.24 5.65 5.31
N ALA A 156 -44.45 5.01 4.45
CA ALA A 156 -43.48 5.65 3.57
C ALA A 156 -44.08 6.29 2.31
N GLY A 157 -45.40 6.18 2.09
CA GLY A 157 -46.09 6.77 0.94
C GLY A 157 -46.15 5.87 -0.31
N GLU A 158 -46.17 4.55 -0.12
CA GLU A 158 -46.27 3.53 -1.20
C GLU A 158 -45.18 3.63 -2.30
N PRO A 159 -43.87 3.78 -1.95
CA PRO A 159 -42.79 3.90 -2.96
C PRO A 159 -42.56 2.61 -3.74
N GLU A 160 -42.37 2.73 -5.05
CA GLU A 160 -42.16 1.58 -5.96
C GLU A 160 -40.66 1.28 -6.14
N ASP A 161 -39.86 2.31 -6.44
CA ASP A 161 -38.42 2.16 -6.76
C ASP A 161 -37.47 2.30 -5.55
N GLN A 162 -37.99 2.40 -4.32
CA GLN A 162 -37.17 2.64 -3.12
C GLN A 162 -37.46 1.62 -2.01
N PRO A 163 -36.43 0.93 -1.47
CA PRO A 163 -36.63 -0.02 -0.38
C PRO A 163 -36.93 0.70 0.94
N VAL A 164 -37.94 0.21 1.65
CA VAL A 164 -38.39 0.77 2.93
C VAL A 164 -37.77 -0.03 4.08
N ARG A 165 -37.24 0.68 5.08
CA ARG A 165 -36.71 0.06 6.30
C ARG A 165 -37.82 -0.10 7.34
N PHE A 166 -37.86 -1.26 7.99
CA PHE A 166 -38.78 -1.56 9.08
C PHE A 166 -38.10 -2.39 10.17
N GLU A 167 -38.83 -2.68 11.25
CA GLU A 167 -38.40 -3.58 12.33
C GLU A 167 -39.42 -4.72 12.45
N SER A 168 -38.95 -5.93 12.72
CA SER A 168 -39.76 -7.14 12.84
C SER A 168 -39.01 -8.16 13.70
N ASP A 169 -39.67 -8.78 14.67
CA ASP A 169 -39.07 -9.69 15.66
C ASP A 169 -37.82 -9.10 16.39
N GLY A 170 -37.79 -7.77 16.60
CA GLY A 170 -36.64 -7.05 17.19
C GLY A 170 -35.40 -6.95 16.29
N GLN A 171 -35.56 -7.25 15.00
CA GLN A 171 -34.54 -7.18 13.96
C GLN A 171 -34.88 -6.07 12.96
N ALA A 172 -33.88 -5.35 12.45
CA ALA A 172 -34.09 -4.36 11.39
C ALA A 172 -34.06 -5.03 10.01
N TRP A 173 -35.09 -4.76 9.19
CA TRP A 173 -35.29 -5.32 7.85
C TRP A 173 -35.39 -4.21 6.79
N TRP A 174 -35.21 -4.58 5.53
CA TRP A 174 -35.57 -3.80 4.36
C TRP A 174 -36.62 -4.55 3.53
N ALA A 175 -37.56 -3.85 2.91
CA ALA A 175 -38.48 -4.45 1.93
C ALA A 175 -38.64 -3.58 0.67
N GLY A 176 -38.69 -4.23 -0.49
CA GLY A 176 -38.99 -3.64 -1.79
C GLY A 176 -40.33 -4.14 -2.34
N PHE A 177 -41.01 -3.31 -3.13
CA PHE A 177 -42.42 -3.47 -3.51
C PHE A 177 -42.66 -3.12 -4.97
N VAL A 178 -43.21 -4.05 -5.75
CA VAL A 178 -43.42 -3.87 -7.21
C VAL A 178 -44.83 -4.31 -7.60
N PRO A 179 -45.61 -3.51 -8.36
CA PRO A 179 -46.94 -3.91 -8.80
C PRO A 179 -46.84 -4.96 -9.94
N LEU A 180 -47.74 -5.95 -9.94
CA LEU A 180 -47.85 -6.93 -11.03
C LEU A 180 -48.68 -6.42 -12.22
N ASP A 181 -49.59 -5.48 -11.96
CA ASP A 181 -50.41 -4.82 -12.98
C ASP A 181 -50.09 -3.32 -13.00
N LEU A 182 -49.72 -2.82 -14.18
CA LEU A 182 -49.37 -1.42 -14.41
C LEU A 182 -50.60 -0.51 -14.54
N VAL A 183 -51.79 -1.07 -14.80
CA VAL A 183 -53.00 -0.29 -15.15
C VAL A 183 -53.83 0.04 -13.91
N GLU A 184 -54.13 -0.94 -13.05
CA GLU A 184 -54.96 -0.76 -11.85
C GLU A 184 -54.21 -1.04 -10.53
N ARG A 185 -52.96 -1.52 -10.58
CA ARG A 185 -52.05 -1.71 -9.42
C ARG A 185 -52.68 -2.45 -8.23
N ARG A 186 -53.51 -3.47 -8.50
CA ARG A 186 -54.28 -4.18 -7.47
C ARG A 186 -53.52 -5.28 -6.73
N VAL A 187 -52.44 -5.81 -7.31
CA VAL A 187 -51.61 -6.87 -6.73
C VAL A 187 -50.14 -6.46 -6.77
N TRP A 188 -49.44 -6.73 -5.68
CA TRP A 188 -48.06 -6.32 -5.44
C TRP A 188 -47.19 -7.51 -5.02
N VAL A 189 -45.93 -7.49 -5.46
CA VAL A 189 -44.86 -8.35 -4.97
C VAL A 189 -44.13 -7.63 -3.86
N GLY A 190 -44.06 -8.22 -2.67
CA GLY A 190 -43.21 -7.77 -1.57
C GLY A 190 -42.03 -8.71 -1.37
N VAL A 191 -40.82 -8.15 -1.25
CA VAL A 191 -39.60 -8.90 -0.91
C VAL A 191 -38.91 -8.24 0.27
N ALA A 192 -38.88 -8.93 1.42
CA ALA A 192 -38.23 -8.49 2.65
C ALA A 192 -36.89 -9.23 2.89
N TYR A 193 -35.90 -8.52 3.43
CA TYR A 193 -34.56 -9.04 3.72
C TYR A 193 -33.97 -8.43 5.02
N PRO A 194 -33.34 -9.21 5.91
CA PRO A 194 -32.82 -8.71 7.18
C PRO A 194 -31.47 -7.99 7.02
N SER A 195 -31.27 -6.93 7.80
CA SER A 195 -30.12 -6.01 7.62
C SER A 195 -28.76 -6.55 8.09
N HIS A 196 -28.71 -7.70 8.77
CA HIS A 196 -27.50 -8.22 9.41
C HIS A 196 -27.25 -9.70 9.13
N GLY A 197 -26.20 -9.97 8.34
CA GLY A 197 -25.55 -11.28 8.33
C GLY A 197 -24.71 -11.53 9.60
N PRO A 198 -23.88 -12.60 9.64
CA PRO A 198 -23.18 -13.05 10.85
C PRO A 198 -22.14 -12.09 11.47
N LEU A 199 -21.95 -10.88 10.91
CA LEU A 199 -21.07 -9.84 11.47
C LEU A 199 -21.50 -9.34 12.86
N GLY A 200 -22.76 -9.52 13.27
CA GLY A 200 -23.25 -9.09 14.59
C GLY A 200 -22.44 -9.64 15.78
N LEU A 201 -21.88 -10.85 15.64
CA LEU A 201 -21.04 -11.47 16.67
C LEU A 201 -19.68 -10.77 16.86
N LEU A 202 -19.21 -10.02 15.86
CA LEU A 202 -17.92 -9.32 15.92
C LEU A 202 -18.00 -8.06 16.80
N GLN A 203 -19.16 -7.38 16.79
CA GLN A 203 -19.35 -6.10 17.47
C GLN A 203 -19.39 -6.22 19.00
N GLN A 204 -19.71 -7.40 19.57
CA GLN A 204 -19.73 -7.59 21.02
C GLN A 204 -18.33 -7.84 21.64
N ARG A 205 -17.34 -8.26 20.83
CA ARG A 205 -16.00 -8.66 21.34
C ARG A 205 -14.83 -7.86 20.79
N TRP A 206 -15.08 -6.77 20.04
CA TRP A 206 -14.04 -5.94 19.42
C TRP A 206 -12.98 -5.42 20.43
N SER A 207 -13.39 -5.12 21.66
CA SER A 207 -12.51 -4.67 22.74
C SER A 207 -11.48 -5.73 23.17
N LEU A 208 -11.83 -7.02 23.13
CA LEU A 208 -10.90 -8.12 23.41
C LEU A 208 -9.86 -8.26 22.29
N PHE A 209 -10.30 -8.17 21.03
CA PHE A 209 -9.39 -8.20 19.88
C PHE A 209 -8.44 -6.99 19.86
N ALA A 210 -8.96 -5.79 20.15
CA ALA A 210 -8.15 -4.58 20.30
C ALA A 210 -7.14 -4.69 21.45
N GLY A 211 -7.54 -5.26 22.60
CA GLY A 211 -6.64 -5.51 23.73
C GLY A 211 -5.51 -6.48 23.39
N ILE A 212 -5.80 -7.57 22.67
CA ILE A 212 -4.78 -8.53 22.20
C ILE A 212 -3.82 -7.87 21.20
N ALA A 213 -4.34 -7.11 20.23
CA ALA A 213 -3.52 -6.38 19.26
C ALA A 213 -2.59 -5.35 19.95
N LEU A 214 -3.10 -4.61 20.93
CA LEU A 214 -2.31 -3.65 21.71
C LEU A 214 -1.23 -4.35 22.55
N ALA A 215 -1.52 -5.51 23.14
CA ALA A 215 -0.54 -6.29 23.89
C ALA A 215 0.60 -6.81 23.00
N ILE A 216 0.29 -7.28 21.78
CA ILE A 216 1.29 -7.71 20.78
C ILE A 216 2.15 -6.51 20.35
N LEU A 217 1.53 -5.35 20.09
CA LEU A 217 2.24 -4.11 19.75
C LEU A 217 3.20 -3.69 20.86
N ALA A 218 2.72 -3.66 22.12
CA ALA A 218 3.51 -3.28 23.28
C ALA A 218 4.68 -4.26 23.53
N LEU A 219 4.48 -5.57 23.31
CA LEU A 219 5.54 -6.57 23.38
C LEU A 219 6.62 -6.33 22.30
N GLY A 220 6.21 -6.05 21.06
CA GLY A 220 7.12 -5.74 19.95
C GLY A 220 7.94 -4.48 20.20
N VAL A 221 7.30 -3.39 20.65
CA VAL A 221 7.98 -2.14 21.03
C VAL A 221 8.93 -2.36 22.22
N GLY A 222 8.49 -3.11 23.24
CA GLY A 222 9.32 -3.46 24.40
C GLY A 222 10.57 -4.26 24.01
N LEU A 223 10.43 -5.24 23.11
CA LEU A 223 11.54 -6.02 22.57
C LEU A 223 12.49 -5.16 21.74
N ALA A 224 11.96 -4.28 20.87
CA ALA A 224 12.77 -3.35 20.09
C ALA A 224 13.58 -2.39 20.99
N LEU A 225 12.96 -1.82 22.02
CA LEU A 225 13.64 -0.97 23.01
C LEU A 225 14.69 -1.73 23.83
N LEU A 226 14.45 -3.01 24.13
CA LEU A 226 15.42 -3.89 24.80
C LEU A 226 16.63 -4.15 23.88
N ILE A 227 16.40 -4.49 22.61
CA ILE A 227 17.46 -4.66 21.60
C ILE A 227 18.27 -3.36 21.45
N VAL A 228 17.60 -2.21 21.28
CA VAL A 228 18.28 -0.91 21.18
C VAL A 228 19.14 -0.66 22.42
N ARG A 229 18.62 -0.82 23.65
CA ARG A 229 19.42 -0.66 24.89
C ARG A 229 20.54 -1.69 25.05
N ARG A 230 20.38 -2.90 24.51
CA ARG A 230 21.38 -3.97 24.58
C ARG A 230 22.53 -3.76 23.59
N TYR A 231 22.24 -3.19 22.41
CA TYR A 231 23.19 -2.99 21.32
C TYR A 231 23.71 -1.54 21.20
N SER A 232 23.07 -0.55 21.81
CA SER A 232 23.54 0.86 21.82
C SER A 232 24.93 1.04 22.42
N HIS A 233 25.38 0.11 23.27
CA HIS A 233 26.75 0.08 23.77
C HIS A 233 27.79 -0.30 22.70
N ARG A 234 27.43 -1.11 21.69
CA ARG A 234 28.30 -1.40 20.52
C ARG A 234 28.15 -0.36 19.41
N LEU A 235 27.00 0.28 19.25
CA LEU A 235 26.82 1.34 18.24
C LEU A 235 27.66 2.62 18.53
N ARG A 236 28.31 2.70 19.69
CA ARG A 236 29.36 3.70 19.98
C ARG A 236 30.69 3.41 19.26
N GLU A 237 30.85 2.21 18.71
CA GLU A 237 32.03 1.78 17.93
C GLU A 237 31.87 2.09 16.44
N LEU A 238 30.83 2.83 16.01
CA LEU A 238 30.80 3.42 14.67
C LEU A 238 31.98 4.42 14.56
N PRO A 239 32.96 4.18 13.68
CA PRO A 239 34.16 4.99 13.67
C PRO A 239 33.88 6.38 13.14
N LYS A 240 34.38 7.39 13.86
CA LYS A 240 34.45 8.75 13.37
C LYS A 240 35.64 8.83 12.41
N LEU A 241 35.37 8.53 11.14
CA LEU A 241 36.37 8.46 10.06
C LEU A 241 36.70 9.83 9.44
N SER A 242 35.99 10.89 9.84
CA SER A 242 36.24 12.26 9.42
C SER A 242 36.00 13.27 10.54
N ILE A 243 36.60 14.46 10.38
CA ILE A 243 36.46 15.61 11.29
C ILE A 243 35.48 16.61 10.68
N ASP A 244 34.51 17.12 11.45
CA ASP A 244 33.57 18.13 11.00
C ASP A 244 34.29 19.48 10.78
N PRO A 245 34.38 20.00 9.54
CA PRO A 245 35.08 21.25 9.26
C PRO A 245 34.43 22.49 9.91
N SER A 246 33.20 22.37 10.43
CA SER A 246 32.50 23.45 11.14
C SER A 246 32.78 23.49 12.64
N GLN A 247 33.24 22.38 13.25
CA GLN A 247 33.58 22.30 14.68
C GLN A 247 34.84 21.45 14.97
N PRO A 248 35.97 21.70 14.30
CA PRO A 248 37.14 20.81 14.37
C PRO A 248 37.75 20.72 15.77
N GLU A 249 37.74 21.79 16.56
CA GLU A 249 38.27 21.76 17.94
C GLU A 249 37.51 20.77 18.84
N THR A 250 36.18 20.84 18.85
CA THR A 250 35.30 19.93 19.60
C THR A 250 35.56 18.47 19.20
N ASP A 251 35.69 18.25 17.89
CA ASP A 251 35.95 16.93 17.30
C ASP A 251 37.32 16.37 17.69
N LEU A 252 38.35 17.22 17.68
CA LEU A 252 39.70 16.84 18.07
C LEU A 252 39.78 16.52 19.57
N TYR A 253 39.14 17.31 20.44
CA TYR A 253 39.06 16.98 21.88
C TYR A 253 38.29 15.66 22.14
N ASP A 254 37.20 15.40 21.42
CA ASP A 254 36.43 14.13 21.51
C ASP A 254 37.26 12.93 21.01
N LEU A 255 38.00 13.07 19.91
CA LEU A 255 38.93 12.04 19.41
C LEU A 255 40.06 11.78 20.42
N ILE A 256 40.76 12.84 20.88
CA ILE A 256 41.87 12.71 21.83
C ILE A 256 41.40 12.09 23.15
N GLY A 257 40.26 12.54 23.68
CA GLY A 257 39.66 12.03 24.92
C GLY A 257 39.16 10.58 24.86
N ARG A 258 39.04 9.98 23.67
CA ARG A 258 38.72 8.55 23.48
C ARG A 258 39.95 7.65 23.53
N GLY A 259 41.15 8.18 23.26
CA GLY A 259 42.39 7.41 23.15
C GLY A 259 42.56 6.60 21.85
N GLU A 260 43.73 5.99 21.66
CA GLU A 260 44.00 5.12 20.50
C GLU A 260 43.01 3.93 20.44
N SER A 261 42.59 3.58 19.23
CA SER A 261 41.54 2.59 19.00
C SER A 261 41.75 1.83 17.68
N ALA A 262 40.80 0.97 17.29
CA ALA A 262 40.81 0.32 15.99
C ALA A 262 40.81 1.31 14.80
N HIS A 263 40.37 2.56 14.99
CA HIS A 263 40.25 3.57 13.92
C HIS A 263 40.90 4.92 14.30
N LEU A 264 41.71 4.96 15.36
CA LEU A 264 42.40 6.16 15.81
C LEU A 264 43.81 5.81 16.30
N GLU A 265 44.81 6.57 15.83
CA GLU A 265 46.23 6.41 16.15
C GLU A 265 46.84 7.80 16.42
N PHE A 266 47.63 7.95 17.48
CA PHE A 266 48.32 9.20 17.85
C PHE A 266 49.81 9.05 17.60
N LYS A 267 50.47 10.08 17.03
CA LYS A 267 51.92 10.10 16.89
C LYS A 267 52.45 11.52 17.13
N SER A 268 53.45 11.65 18.00
CA SER A 268 53.93 12.96 18.49
C SER A 268 54.51 13.88 17.42
N THR A 269 54.96 13.33 16.29
CA THR A 269 55.70 14.03 15.22
C THR A 269 55.54 13.30 13.89
N MET A 270 55.74 13.99 12.76
CA MET A 270 55.75 13.41 11.42
C MET A 270 57.12 12.82 11.04
N ARG A 271 58.23 13.40 11.53
CA ARG A 271 59.61 13.02 11.12
C ARG A 271 60.70 13.17 12.19
N LEU A 272 60.52 14.03 13.21
CA LEU A 272 61.58 14.33 14.17
C LEU A 272 61.55 13.41 15.39
N ASN A 273 62.61 12.64 15.60
CA ASN A 273 62.76 11.87 16.83
C ASN A 273 63.05 12.81 18.00
N LEU A 274 62.04 13.04 18.84
CA LEU A 274 62.06 13.96 19.99
C LEU A 274 63.23 13.69 20.97
N ARG A 275 63.73 12.45 21.05
CA ARG A 275 64.87 12.10 21.93
C ARG A 275 66.22 12.48 21.35
N SER A 276 66.36 12.52 20.02
CA SER A 276 67.62 12.80 19.33
C SER A 276 67.70 14.21 18.75
N GLY A 277 66.56 14.91 18.65
CA GLY A 277 66.46 16.26 18.10
C GLY A 277 66.69 16.35 16.59
N LYS A 278 66.58 15.22 15.88
CA LYS A 278 66.90 15.04 14.45
C LYS A 278 65.79 14.30 13.71
N ASN A 279 65.68 14.55 12.41
CA ASN A 279 64.81 13.77 11.52
C ASN A 279 65.27 12.30 11.50
N ASP A 280 64.31 11.39 11.53
CA ASP A 280 64.53 9.96 11.68
C ASP A 280 63.53 9.17 10.83
N LYS A 281 64.05 8.36 9.89
CA LYS A 281 63.25 7.53 9.00
C LYS A 281 62.39 6.50 9.74
N ALA A 282 62.75 6.14 10.97
CA ALA A 282 61.93 5.27 11.80
C ALA A 282 60.62 5.97 12.25
N ILE A 283 60.63 7.30 12.43
CA ILE A 283 59.45 8.10 12.76
C ILE A 283 58.57 8.28 11.52
N GLU A 284 59.18 8.62 10.38
CA GLU A 284 58.50 8.71 9.09
C GLU A 284 57.78 7.39 8.75
N LEU A 285 58.45 6.24 8.92
CA LEU A 285 57.86 4.92 8.70
C LEU A 285 56.86 4.48 9.78
N ALA A 286 56.89 5.06 10.99
CA ALA A 286 55.99 4.64 12.08
C ALA A 286 54.54 5.04 11.79
N TRP A 287 54.28 6.29 11.38
CA TRP A 287 52.92 6.71 11.04
C TRP A 287 52.45 6.10 9.71
N LEU A 288 53.35 5.93 8.73
CA LEU A 288 53.04 5.24 7.47
C LEU A 288 52.57 3.79 7.68
N LYS A 289 53.04 3.08 8.72
CA LYS A 289 52.52 1.74 9.10
C LYS A 289 51.08 1.78 9.57
N GLY A 290 50.69 2.80 10.34
CA GLY A 290 49.30 3.03 10.76
C GLY A 290 48.40 3.34 9.56
N VAL A 291 48.85 4.24 8.68
CA VAL A 291 48.12 4.60 7.44
C VAL A 291 47.92 3.38 6.55
N ALA A 292 48.96 2.58 6.28
CA ALA A 292 48.83 1.34 5.50
C ALA A 292 47.83 0.36 6.11
N ALA A 293 47.86 0.20 7.44
CA ALA A 293 46.92 -0.67 8.16
C ALA A 293 45.47 -0.18 8.09
N PHE A 294 45.22 1.14 8.20
CA PHE A 294 43.87 1.72 8.03
C PHE A 294 43.34 1.54 6.61
N LEU A 295 44.15 1.88 5.59
CA LEU A 295 43.78 1.74 4.17
C LEU A 295 43.36 0.30 3.83
N ASN A 296 44.13 -0.69 4.30
CA ASN A 296 43.83 -2.10 4.06
C ASN A 296 42.65 -2.69 4.86
N SER A 297 42.10 -1.93 5.82
CA SER A 297 41.09 -2.41 6.77
C SER A 297 39.77 -1.65 6.58
N GLU A 298 39.27 -1.02 7.65
CA GLU A 298 38.00 -0.27 7.72
C GLU A 298 38.22 1.26 7.76
N GLY A 299 39.43 1.74 7.43
CA GLY A 299 39.80 3.14 7.57
C GLY A 299 40.08 3.57 9.02
N GLY A 300 40.46 4.84 9.18
CA GLY A 300 40.73 5.47 10.48
C GLY A 300 41.25 6.90 10.36
N ILE A 301 41.54 7.53 11.49
CA ILE A 301 42.23 8.83 11.58
C ILE A 301 43.58 8.62 12.26
N LEU A 302 44.64 9.26 11.75
CA LEU A 302 45.92 9.38 12.45
C LEU A 302 46.17 10.85 12.83
N LEU A 303 46.35 11.13 14.12
CA LEU A 303 46.67 12.47 14.62
C LEU A 303 48.19 12.62 14.84
N LEU A 304 48.80 13.50 14.05
CA LEU A 304 50.20 13.93 14.17
C LEU A 304 50.29 15.15 15.07
N GLY A 305 51.21 15.13 16.04
CA GLY A 305 51.37 16.17 17.06
C GLY A 305 50.62 15.88 18.37
N VAL A 306 50.23 14.62 18.61
CA VAL A 306 49.58 14.15 19.84
C VAL A 306 50.41 12.98 20.42
N ALA A 307 50.59 12.94 21.73
CA ALA A 307 51.29 11.86 22.42
C ALA A 307 50.40 10.63 22.69
N ASP A 308 51.02 9.50 23.01
CA ASP A 308 50.35 8.22 23.28
C ASP A 308 49.40 8.28 24.50
N ASP A 309 49.56 9.27 25.38
CA ASP A 309 48.70 9.55 26.55
C ASP A 309 47.64 10.65 26.30
N GLY A 310 47.62 11.23 25.10
CA GLY A 310 46.71 12.30 24.69
C GLY A 310 47.27 13.73 24.86
N GLU A 311 48.52 13.94 25.32
CA GLU A 311 49.09 15.30 25.37
C GLU A 311 49.16 15.92 23.95
N VAL A 312 48.59 17.11 23.77
CA VAL A 312 48.75 17.90 22.55
C VAL A 312 50.15 18.51 22.54
N LEU A 313 51.02 18.07 21.62
CA LEU A 313 52.40 18.53 21.50
C LEU A 313 52.61 19.48 20.31
N GLY A 314 51.89 19.27 19.22
CA GLY A 314 52.01 20.02 17.98
C GLY A 314 53.23 19.68 17.10
N LEU A 315 53.18 20.11 15.85
CA LEU A 315 54.16 19.83 14.80
C LEU A 315 55.33 20.82 14.73
N ALA A 316 55.40 21.80 15.64
CA ALA A 316 56.51 22.75 15.71
C ALA A 316 57.87 22.05 15.87
N ALA A 317 57.90 20.90 16.56
CA ALA A 317 59.08 20.06 16.72
C ALA A 317 59.65 19.54 15.39
N ASP A 318 58.80 19.28 14.38
CA ASP A 318 59.24 18.79 13.07
C ASP A 318 59.94 19.85 12.20
N ARG A 319 59.85 21.15 12.57
CA ARG A 319 60.55 22.27 11.91
C ARG A 319 60.26 22.36 10.41
N PHE A 320 58.99 22.27 10.01
CA PHE A 320 58.58 22.68 8.66
C PHE A 320 58.66 24.21 8.54
N ALA A 321 58.96 24.70 7.33
CA ALA A 321 59.06 26.15 7.09
C ALA A 321 57.68 26.82 6.99
N ASN A 322 56.68 26.07 6.53
CA ASN A 322 55.25 26.41 6.50
C ASN A 322 54.43 25.13 6.21
N ASP A 323 53.11 25.27 6.25
CA ASP A 323 52.11 24.24 5.95
C ASP A 323 52.34 23.55 4.60
N ASP A 324 52.65 24.31 3.53
CA ASP A 324 52.95 23.74 2.20
C ASP A 324 54.11 22.75 2.24
N LYS A 325 55.17 23.04 3.02
CA LYS A 325 56.31 22.13 3.17
C LYS A 325 56.00 20.92 4.05
N CYS A 326 55.03 21.03 4.97
CA CYS A 326 54.49 19.89 5.72
C CYS A 326 53.72 18.95 4.77
N GLN A 327 52.72 19.49 4.07
CA GLN A 327 51.87 18.72 3.13
C GLN A 327 52.66 18.13 1.97
N LEU A 328 53.63 18.86 1.41
CA LEU A 328 54.54 18.34 0.37
C LEU A 328 55.41 17.19 0.88
N HIS A 329 55.88 17.25 2.12
CA HIS A 329 56.68 16.16 2.71
C HIS A 329 55.82 14.92 2.99
N PHE A 330 54.62 15.08 3.54
CA PHE A 330 53.61 14.01 3.66
C PHE A 330 53.35 13.34 2.30
N LYS A 331 53.03 14.12 1.26
CA LYS A 331 52.78 13.61 -0.10
C LYS A 331 53.97 12.85 -0.68
N ASN A 332 55.19 13.36 -0.46
CA ASN A 332 56.41 12.67 -0.90
C ASN A 332 56.61 11.34 -0.17
N LEU A 333 56.35 11.28 1.14
CA LEU A 333 56.43 10.05 1.93
C LEU A 333 55.38 9.02 1.50
N VAL A 334 54.12 9.41 1.29
CA VAL A 334 53.07 8.52 0.76
C VAL A 334 53.45 8.01 -0.62
N ASN A 335 53.80 8.89 -1.57
CA ASN A 335 54.21 8.47 -2.92
C ASN A 335 55.40 7.50 -2.92
N GLN A 336 56.38 7.71 -2.02
CA GLN A 336 57.59 6.89 -1.92
C GLN A 336 57.33 5.52 -1.26
N HIS A 337 56.44 5.45 -0.28
CA HIS A 337 56.29 4.29 0.60
C HIS A 337 54.99 3.51 0.44
N LEU A 338 53.91 4.14 -0.03
CA LEU A 338 52.59 3.52 -0.26
C LEU A 338 52.15 3.57 -1.73
N GLY A 339 52.84 4.36 -2.55
CA GLY A 339 52.51 4.60 -3.96
C GLY A 339 51.57 5.80 -4.16
N PRO A 340 51.59 6.44 -5.35
CA PRO A 340 50.70 7.56 -5.66
C PRO A 340 49.21 7.20 -5.66
N GLU A 341 48.88 5.92 -5.88
CA GLU A 341 47.53 5.36 -5.77
C GLU A 341 46.89 5.62 -4.41
N ALA A 342 47.64 5.47 -3.31
CA ALA A 342 47.15 5.65 -1.95
C ALA A 342 46.69 7.10 -1.65
N MET A 343 47.17 8.10 -2.40
CA MET A 343 46.74 9.50 -2.26
C MET A 343 45.25 9.72 -2.59
N ARG A 344 44.55 8.76 -3.22
CA ARG A 344 43.10 8.83 -3.45
C ARG A 344 42.29 8.72 -2.15
N ASN A 345 42.78 7.94 -1.19
CA ASN A 345 42.05 7.51 0.00
C ASN A 345 42.57 8.20 1.28
N LEU A 346 43.39 9.26 1.12
CA LEU A 346 44.05 9.98 2.20
C LEU A 346 43.85 11.50 2.10
N GLN A 347 43.36 12.11 3.17
CA GLN A 347 43.27 13.56 3.33
C GLN A 347 44.06 14.00 4.56
N LEU A 348 45.11 14.81 4.35
CA LEU A 348 45.83 15.50 5.43
C LEU A 348 45.25 16.90 5.60
N THR A 349 44.67 17.17 6.77
CA THR A 349 44.20 18.51 7.18
C THR A 349 45.05 18.99 8.37
N LEU A 350 45.52 20.24 8.33
CA LEU A 350 46.22 20.87 9.45
C LEU A 350 45.26 21.73 10.26
N PHE A 351 45.25 21.56 11.58
CA PHE A 351 44.37 22.25 12.52
C PHE A 351 45.18 22.94 13.62
N TRP A 352 44.61 23.96 14.25
CA TRP A 352 45.15 24.58 15.46
C TRP A 352 44.33 24.15 16.67
N LEU A 353 45.00 23.75 17.75
CA LEU A 353 44.41 23.29 19.00
C LEU A 353 45.36 23.70 20.14
N GLU A 354 44.87 24.39 21.18
CA GLU A 354 45.73 24.93 22.27
C GLU A 354 46.94 25.75 21.79
N ASP A 355 46.76 26.62 20.78
CA ASP A 355 47.83 27.37 20.08
C ASP A 355 48.95 26.48 19.45
N LYS A 356 48.71 25.18 19.32
CA LYS A 356 49.62 24.20 18.68
C LYS A 356 49.01 23.73 17.37
N GLN A 357 49.81 23.71 16.30
CA GLN A 357 49.38 23.13 15.03
C GLN A 357 49.51 21.60 15.08
N ILE A 358 48.43 20.86 14.83
CA ILE A 358 48.40 19.40 14.66
C ILE A 358 47.95 19.02 13.26
N GLY A 359 48.22 17.79 12.83
CA GLY A 359 47.81 17.27 11.52
C GLY A 359 46.95 16.02 11.66
N ALA A 360 45.75 16.04 11.10
CA ALA A 360 44.90 14.85 11.00
C ALA A 360 45.03 14.24 9.61
N ILE A 361 45.35 12.94 9.54
CA ILE A 361 45.29 12.15 8.31
C ILE A 361 44.02 11.29 8.37
N GLU A 362 42.98 11.71 7.66
CA GLU A 362 41.75 10.96 7.45
C GLU A 362 42.01 9.88 6.38
N CYS A 363 41.86 8.61 6.76
CA CYS A 363 42.16 7.44 5.93
C CYS A 363 40.86 6.70 5.59
N ALA A 364 40.37 6.86 4.37
CA ALA A 364 39.28 6.02 3.85
C ALA A 364 39.78 4.58 3.60
N PRO A 365 38.93 3.55 3.67
CA PRO A 365 39.28 2.22 3.19
C PRO A 365 39.71 2.29 1.71
N ALA A 366 40.71 1.49 1.33
CA ALA A 366 41.15 1.37 -0.06
C ALA A 366 40.29 0.36 -0.86
N ASP A 367 40.25 0.58 -2.17
CA ASP A 367 39.65 -0.32 -3.17
C ASP A 367 40.64 -1.38 -3.69
N ASP A 368 41.95 -1.12 -3.55
CA ASP A 368 43.07 -2.00 -3.92
C ASP A 368 43.99 -2.22 -2.70
N PRO A 369 44.71 -3.36 -2.61
CA PRO A 369 45.62 -3.66 -1.51
C PRO A 369 46.87 -2.77 -1.52
N VAL A 370 47.11 -2.05 -0.41
CA VAL A 370 48.23 -1.11 -0.24
C VAL A 370 49.40 -1.78 0.47
N TYR A 371 50.60 -1.62 -0.08
CA TYR A 371 51.83 -2.22 0.45
C TYR A 371 52.83 -1.15 0.91
N LEU A 372 53.38 -1.32 2.11
CA LEU A 372 54.41 -0.43 2.64
C LEU A 372 55.80 -0.85 2.15
N ARG A 373 56.38 -0.04 1.27
CA ARG A 373 57.73 -0.22 0.71
C ARG A 373 58.79 0.25 1.70
N GLN A 374 59.71 -0.63 2.10
CA GLN A 374 60.84 -0.32 2.99
C GLN A 374 62.17 -0.62 2.28
N SER A 375 63.03 0.39 2.13
CA SER A 375 64.20 0.38 1.22
C SER A 375 65.16 -0.81 1.38
N ASN A 376 65.24 -1.40 2.58
CA ASN A 376 66.13 -2.53 2.90
C ASN A 376 65.36 -3.80 3.30
N SER A 377 64.03 -3.81 3.24
CA SER A 377 63.19 -4.86 3.84
C SER A 377 62.07 -5.37 2.92
N GLY A 378 61.91 -4.81 1.72
CA GLY A 378 60.90 -5.24 0.74
C GLY A 378 59.56 -4.52 0.92
N GLU A 379 58.48 -5.23 0.63
CA GLU A 379 57.11 -4.72 0.73
C GLU A 379 56.35 -5.44 1.84
N SER A 380 55.79 -4.67 2.78
CA SER A 380 55.01 -5.16 3.93
C SER A 380 53.52 -4.95 3.69
N PHE A 381 52.70 -6.00 3.85
CA PHE A 381 51.24 -5.87 3.88
C PHE A 381 50.76 -5.81 5.34
N LEU A 382 50.25 -4.66 5.77
CA LEU A 382 49.76 -4.43 7.14
C LEU A 382 48.25 -4.32 7.18
N ILE A 383 47.62 -4.90 8.20
CA ILE A 383 46.20 -4.71 8.55
C ILE A 383 46.08 -4.19 9.99
N ARG A 384 44.89 -3.70 10.35
CA ARG A 384 44.57 -3.23 11.70
C ARG A 384 43.90 -4.37 12.50
N THR A 385 44.44 -4.69 13.66
CA THR A 385 43.94 -5.76 14.56
C THR A 385 43.65 -5.16 15.93
N GLY A 386 42.45 -4.59 16.12
CA GLY A 386 42.20 -3.70 17.25
C GLY A 386 43.12 -2.46 17.17
N PRO A 387 43.59 -1.90 18.30
CA PRO A 387 44.50 -0.75 18.31
C PRO A 387 45.96 -1.14 17.97
N SER A 388 46.18 -2.03 17.00
CA SER A 388 47.52 -2.54 16.69
C SER A 388 47.71 -2.88 15.22
N ASN A 389 48.82 -2.41 14.65
CA ASN A 389 49.20 -2.64 13.26
C ASN A 389 49.87 -4.01 13.13
N SER A 390 49.29 -4.91 12.34
CA SER A 390 49.74 -6.30 12.17
C SER A 390 50.22 -6.55 10.75
N GLU A 391 51.49 -6.88 10.59
CA GLU A 391 52.06 -7.31 9.31
C GLU A 391 51.69 -8.77 9.03
N LEU A 392 51.10 -9.05 7.86
CA LEU A 392 50.68 -10.40 7.47
C LEU A 392 51.76 -11.08 6.62
N PRO A 393 52.19 -12.31 6.96
CA PRO A 393 52.96 -13.15 6.05
C PRO A 393 52.20 -13.37 4.74
N ILE A 394 52.91 -13.46 3.61
CA ILE A 394 52.38 -13.51 2.24
C ILE A 394 51.18 -14.48 2.09
N SER A 395 51.27 -15.68 2.67
CA SER A 395 50.20 -16.68 2.61
C SER A 395 48.90 -16.28 3.31
N ARG A 396 48.98 -15.45 4.35
CA ARG A 396 47.81 -14.83 5.01
C ARG A 396 47.36 -13.57 4.27
N ALA A 397 48.30 -12.76 3.76
CA ALA A 397 47.98 -11.56 2.98
C ALA A 397 47.13 -11.92 1.74
N LEU A 398 47.55 -12.91 0.95
CA LEU A 398 46.80 -13.39 -0.23
C LEU A 398 45.38 -13.87 0.12
N GLY A 399 45.22 -14.55 1.26
CA GLY A 399 43.93 -15.03 1.75
C GLY A 399 43.03 -13.92 2.32
N TYR A 400 43.62 -12.87 2.91
CA TYR A 400 42.92 -11.68 3.36
C TYR A 400 42.44 -10.85 2.18
N ILE A 401 43.36 -10.55 1.24
CA ILE A 401 43.11 -9.70 0.08
C ILE A 401 41.91 -10.23 -0.71
N LYS A 402 41.92 -11.50 -1.10
CA LYS A 402 40.84 -12.17 -1.85
C LYS A 402 39.44 -12.10 -1.19
N ASN A 403 39.38 -11.84 0.12
CA ASN A 403 38.12 -11.78 0.87
C ASN A 403 37.69 -10.35 1.24
N ARG A 404 38.55 -9.34 1.04
CA ARG A 404 38.34 -7.92 1.40
C ARG A 404 38.30 -7.01 0.18
N PHE A 405 38.95 -7.37 -0.91
CA PHE A 405 38.96 -6.68 -2.21
C PHE A 405 38.52 -7.68 -3.29
#